data_AF-A0A229GWN2-F1
#
_entry.id   AF-A0A229GWN2-F1
#
_cell.length_a   1.000
_cell.length_b   1.000
_cell.length_c   1.000
_cell.angle_alpha   90.00
_cell.angle_beta   90.00
_cell.angle_gamma   90.00
#
_symmetry.space_group_name_H-M   'P 1'
#
loop_
_entity.id
_entity.type
_entity.pdbx_description
1 polymer ?
#
loop_
_entity_poly.entity_id
_entity_poly.type
_entity_poly.pdbx_seq_one_letter_code
_entity_poly.pdbx_strand_id
1 'polypeptide(L)'
;MRLNHADDGSGGRGLPSGGGSAQPDLSVKSDELGKIGHDAFLLYDRVMSDGGWAQITTLRASVDLAEGHLETGAALSKADEVWHTKLGTLQEACAHISNHLDFSAKSHAKDDAEIAYTMRDVDGDRMAVSKINKYFR
;
A
#
# COMPACT_ATOMS: atom_id res chain seq x y z
N MET A 1 0.36 -8.47 -10.30
CA MET A 1 -0.94 -8.14 -9.67
C MET A 1 -1.95 -7.87 -10.77
N ARG A 2 -3.09 -8.56 -10.74
CA ARG A 2 -4.20 -8.30 -11.66
C ARG A 2 -5.04 -7.20 -11.02
N LEU A 3 -5.09 -6.04 -11.68
CA LEU A 3 -6.02 -4.98 -11.31
C LEU A 3 -7.44 -5.49 -11.53
N ASN A 4 -8.33 -5.17 -10.60
CA ASN A 4 -9.73 -5.55 -10.61
C ASN A 4 -10.36 -5.21 -11.97
N HIS A 5 -10.65 -6.24 -12.77
CA HIS A 5 -11.67 -6.16 -13.80
C HIS A 5 -12.99 -6.10 -13.05
N ALA A 6 -13.59 -4.92 -12.98
CA ALA A 6 -15.01 -4.82 -12.67
C ALA A 6 -15.74 -5.52 -13.82
N ASP A 7 -16.48 -6.56 -13.44
CA ASP A 7 -17.46 -7.28 -14.22
C ASP A 7 -18.32 -6.29 -15.03
N ASP A 8 -18.17 -6.28 -16.36
CA ASP A 8 -18.97 -5.47 -17.28
C ASP A 8 -20.31 -6.19 -17.56
N GLY A 9 -21.03 -6.45 -16.48
CA GLY A 9 -22.41 -6.88 -16.55
C GLY A 9 -23.26 -5.79 -17.21
N SER A 10 -23.58 -5.96 -18.49
CA SER A 10 -24.97 -6.03 -18.97
C SER A 10 -25.04 -5.91 -20.50
N GLY A 11 -25.69 -6.90 -21.12
CA GLY A 11 -26.10 -6.89 -22.51
C GLY A 11 -26.97 -5.67 -22.87
N GLY A 12 -26.87 -5.27 -24.12
CA GLY A 12 -27.37 -3.99 -24.60
C GLY A 12 -28.89 -3.79 -24.55
N ARG A 13 -29.27 -2.52 -24.44
CA ARG A 13 -30.22 -1.80 -25.30
C ARG A 13 -30.14 -0.31 -24.98
N GLY A 14 -29.98 0.51 -26.01
CA GLY A 14 -29.64 1.92 -25.88
C GLY A 14 -30.76 2.83 -25.40
N LEU A 15 -30.35 4.02 -24.93
CA LEU A 15 -30.99 5.34 -25.07
C LEU A 15 -29.92 6.42 -24.76
N PRO A 16 -30.07 7.69 -25.22
CA PRO A 16 -28.95 8.56 -25.57
C PRO A 16 -28.43 9.49 -24.45
N SER A 17 -27.14 9.83 -24.59
CA SER A 17 -26.40 11.04 -24.21
C SER A 17 -26.90 11.90 -23.02
N GLY A 18 -26.10 11.94 -21.95
CA GLY A 18 -26.14 13.04 -20.98
C GLY A 18 -25.39 12.75 -19.68
N GLY A 19 -24.32 13.52 -19.43
CA GLY A 19 -23.76 13.71 -18.08
C GLY A 19 -22.47 12.95 -17.81
N GLY A 20 -21.36 13.68 -17.73
CA GLY A 20 -20.00 13.16 -17.61
C GLY A 20 -19.80 12.19 -16.45
N SER A 21 -19.17 11.06 -16.77
CA SER A 21 -18.46 10.27 -15.78
C SER A 21 -17.29 11.12 -15.29
N ALA A 22 -17.48 11.78 -14.16
CA ALA A 22 -16.37 12.22 -13.33
C ALA A 22 -15.63 10.95 -12.89
N GLN A 23 -14.73 10.47 -13.75
CA GLN A 23 -13.64 9.61 -13.30
C GLN A 23 -12.98 10.38 -12.15
N PRO A 24 -12.84 9.80 -10.94
CA PRO A 24 -12.10 10.46 -9.89
C PRO A 24 -10.72 10.80 -10.46
N ASP A 25 -10.34 12.08 -10.35
CA ASP A 25 -8.99 12.52 -10.68
C ASP A 25 -8.05 11.85 -9.68
N LEU A 26 -7.52 10.69 -10.05
CA LEU A 26 -6.56 9.94 -9.25
C LEU A 26 -5.16 10.55 -9.47
N SER A 27 -5.03 11.84 -9.17
CA SER A 27 -3.75 12.54 -9.14
C SER A 27 -3.14 12.37 -7.74
N VAL A 28 -2.13 11.50 -7.62
CA VAL A 28 -1.35 11.34 -6.39
C VAL A 28 0.05 11.87 -6.60
N LYS A 29 0.54 12.66 -5.64
CA LYS A 29 1.89 13.23 -5.68
C LYS A 29 2.92 12.21 -5.19
N SER A 30 4.04 12.09 -5.91
CA SER A 30 5.14 11.19 -5.56
C SER A 30 5.64 11.40 -4.11
N ASP A 31 5.72 12.65 -3.65
CA ASP A 31 6.13 12.99 -2.27
C ASP A 31 5.19 12.40 -1.21
N GLU A 32 3.89 12.30 -1.49
CA GLU A 32 2.92 11.72 -0.56
C GLU A 32 3.05 10.21 -0.50
N LEU A 33 3.29 9.55 -1.64
CA LEU A 33 3.59 8.12 -1.67
C LEU A 33 4.89 7.80 -0.92
N GLY A 34 5.91 8.65 -1.06
CA GLY A 34 7.17 8.52 -0.34
C GLY A 34 7.00 8.61 1.18
N LYS A 35 6.17 9.56 1.65
CA LYS A 35 5.86 9.69 3.09
C LYS A 35 5.11 8.47 3.63
N ILE A 36 4.08 7.99 2.93
CA ILE A 36 3.33 6.81 3.35
C ILE A 36 4.24 5.57 3.36
N GLY A 37 5.10 5.41 2.35
CA GLY A 37 6.09 4.34 2.32
C GLY A 37 7.04 4.40 3.51
N HIS A 38 7.53 5.59 3.87
CA HIS A 38 8.37 5.80 5.04
C HIS A 38 7.66 5.47 6.36
N ASP A 39 6.42 5.93 6.55
CA ASP A 39 5.64 5.62 7.75
C ASP A 39 5.37 4.12 7.87
N ALA A 40 5.09 3.44 6.75
CA ALA A 40 4.95 1.98 6.71
C ALA A 40 6.27 1.28 7.10
N PHE A 41 7.42 1.78 6.64
CA PHE A 41 8.72 1.27 7.04
C PHE A 41 8.98 1.44 8.55
N LEU A 42 8.67 2.62 9.11
CA LEU A 42 8.81 2.86 10.54
C LEU A 42 7.92 1.91 11.36
N LEU A 43 6.69 1.66 10.91
CA LEU A 43 5.80 0.68 11.53
C LEU A 43 6.36 -0.74 11.44
N TYR A 44 6.85 -1.16 10.27
CA TYR A 44 7.51 -2.45 10.08
C TYR A 44 8.66 -2.67 11.09
N ASP A 45 9.50 -1.65 11.30
CA ASP A 45 10.66 -1.72 12.18
C ASP A 45 10.27 -1.91 13.66
N ARG A 46 9.22 -1.19 14.11
CA ARG A 46 8.88 -1.12 15.54
C ARG A 46 7.77 -2.06 16.00
N VAL A 47 6.87 -2.50 15.12
CA VAL A 47 5.59 -3.13 15.52
C VAL A 47 5.79 -4.40 16.35
N MET A 48 6.82 -5.20 16.07
CA MET A 48 7.12 -6.40 16.86
C MET A 48 7.65 -6.06 18.25
N SER A 49 8.52 -5.06 18.37
CA SER A 49 9.04 -4.61 19.67
C SER A 49 7.93 -4.02 20.52
N ASP A 50 7.18 -3.07 19.95
CA ASP A 50 6.16 -2.33 20.68
C ASP A 50 4.93 -3.18 20.99
N GLY A 51 4.56 -4.10 20.10
CA GLY A 51 3.46 -5.04 20.31
C GLY A 51 3.84 -6.22 21.20
N GLY A 52 5.11 -6.66 21.16
CA GLY A 52 5.61 -7.84 21.86
C GLY A 52 6.16 -7.58 23.27
N TRP A 53 6.16 -6.33 23.73
CA TRP A 53 6.81 -5.94 24.99
C TRP A 53 6.37 -6.76 26.22
N ALA A 54 5.11 -7.20 26.27
CA ALA A 54 4.55 -7.94 27.38
C ALA A 54 4.70 -9.47 27.26
N GLN A 55 5.29 -10.00 26.17
CA GLN A 55 5.33 -11.44 25.88
C GLN A 55 5.86 -12.27 27.06
N ILE A 56 7.04 -11.90 27.58
CA ILE A 56 7.69 -12.65 28.66
C ILE A 56 6.83 -12.67 29.92
N THR A 57 6.23 -11.52 30.27
CA THR A 57 5.35 -11.43 31.45
C THR A 57 4.05 -12.18 31.26
N THR A 58 3.47 -12.17 30.06
CA THR A 58 2.25 -12.91 29.70
C THR A 58 2.50 -14.41 29.77
N LEU A 59 3.60 -14.90 29.21
CA LEU A 59 3.97 -16.31 29.24
C LEU A 59 4.21 -16.79 30.68
N ARG A 60 4.91 -16.00 31.52
CA ARG A 60 5.06 -16.33 32.94
C ARG A 60 3.73 -16.44 33.66
N ALA A 61 2.86 -15.45 33.50
CA ALA A 61 1.52 -15.49 34.10
C ALA A 61 0.71 -16.70 33.60
N SER A 62 0.87 -17.09 32.33
CA SER A 62 0.20 -18.27 31.78
C SER A 62 0.66 -19.58 32.44
N VAL A 63 1.96 -19.68 32.75
CA VAL A 63 2.54 -20.82 33.48
C VAL A 63 2.05 -20.84 34.92
N ASP A 64 2.14 -19.71 35.64
CA ASP A 64 1.71 -19.62 37.03
C ASP A 64 0.22 -20.00 37.19
N LEU A 65 -0.63 -19.57 36.26
CA LEU A 65 -2.06 -19.94 36.24
C LEU A 65 -2.26 -21.43 35.97
N ALA A 66 -1.49 -22.01 35.04
CA ALA A 66 -1.56 -23.43 34.72
C ALA A 66 -1.09 -24.31 35.89
N GLU A 67 -0.03 -23.91 36.60
CA GLU A 67 0.44 -24.56 37.84
C GLU A 67 -0.59 -24.47 38.96
N GLY A 68 -1.37 -23.38 38.99
CA GLY A 68 -2.55 -23.23 39.84
C GLY A 68 -3.76 -24.07 39.42
N HIS A 69 -3.63 -24.96 38.43
CA HIS A 69 -4.70 -25.77 37.84
C HIS A 69 -5.86 -24.93 37.25
N LEU A 70 -5.58 -23.70 36.81
CA LEU A 70 -6.56 -22.83 36.18
C LEU A 70 -6.48 -22.98 34.65
N GLU A 71 -7.62 -23.32 34.03
CA GLU A 71 -7.74 -23.43 32.56
C GLU A 71 -7.38 -22.12 31.83
N THR A 72 -7.48 -20.99 32.54
CA THR A 72 -7.09 -19.67 32.02
C THR A 72 -5.61 -19.58 31.66
N GLY A 73 -4.73 -20.41 32.24
CA GLY A 73 -3.31 -20.47 31.85
C GLY A 73 -3.13 -20.90 30.39
N ALA A 74 -3.77 -22.00 29.99
CA ALA A 74 -3.72 -22.48 28.60
C ALA A 74 -4.36 -21.47 27.63
N ALA A 75 -5.48 -20.86 28.04
CA ALA A 75 -6.13 -19.82 27.24
C ALA A 75 -5.23 -18.58 27.04
N LEU A 76 -4.51 -18.15 28.09
CA LEU A 76 -3.60 -17.01 28.02
C LEU A 76 -2.39 -17.28 27.13
N SER A 77 -1.78 -18.47 27.24
CA SER A 77 -0.71 -18.90 26.34
C SER A 77 -1.20 -18.89 24.88
N LYS A 78 -2.43 -19.38 24.63
CA LYS A 78 -2.97 -19.38 23.27
C LYS A 78 -3.23 -17.97 22.75
N ALA A 79 -3.69 -17.07 23.61
CA ALA A 79 -3.89 -15.67 23.25
C ALA A 79 -2.55 -14.99 22.88
N ASP A 80 -1.48 -15.25 23.62
CA ASP A 80 -0.14 -14.73 23.32
C ASP A 80 0.39 -15.21 21.96
N GLU A 81 0.23 -16.51 21.65
CA GLU A 81 0.60 -17.06 20.33
C GLU A 81 -0.14 -16.38 19.17
N VAL A 82 -1.46 -16.22 19.33
CA VAL A 82 -2.30 -15.57 18.31
C VAL A 82 -1.90 -14.11 18.15
N TRP A 83 -1.66 -13.40 19.25
CA TRP A 83 -1.21 -12.02 19.24
C TRP A 83 0.10 -11.86 18.45
N HIS A 84 1.12 -12.66 18.74
CA HIS A 84 2.40 -12.62 18.01
C HIS A 84 2.25 -12.97 16.53
N THR A 85 1.37 -13.91 16.20
CA THR A 85 1.03 -14.23 14.81
C THR A 85 0.44 -13.01 14.09
N LYS A 86 -0.44 -12.24 14.76
CA LYS A 86 -1.02 -11.02 14.19
C LYS A 86 -0.01 -9.89 14.06
N LEU A 87 0.88 -9.72 15.03
CA LEU A 87 1.98 -8.75 14.91
C LEU A 87 2.88 -9.07 13.72
N GLY A 88 3.27 -10.33 13.52
CA GLY A 88 4.05 -10.74 12.34
C GLY A 88 3.32 -10.49 11.03
N THR A 89 2.01 -10.77 10.98
CA THR A 89 1.18 -10.47 9.80
C THR A 89 1.16 -8.98 9.49
N LEU A 90 1.00 -8.14 10.51
CA LEU A 90 1.00 -6.68 10.37
C LEU A 90 2.37 -6.15 9.94
N GLN A 91 3.45 -6.70 10.50
CA GLN A 91 4.82 -6.37 10.12
C GLN A 91 5.05 -6.63 8.62
N GLU A 92 4.73 -7.82 8.14
CA GLU A 92 4.87 -8.16 6.71
C GLU A 92 3.99 -7.28 5.81
N ALA A 93 2.77 -6.95 6.25
CA ALA A 93 1.91 -6.04 5.50
C ALA A 93 2.54 -4.64 5.37
N CYS A 94 3.14 -4.12 6.45
CA CYS A 94 3.86 -2.85 6.44
C CYS A 94 5.09 -2.90 5.52
N ALA A 95 5.87 -3.98 5.54
CA ALA A 95 6.98 -4.20 4.61
C ALA A 95 6.51 -4.20 3.15
N HIS A 96 5.42 -4.92 2.86
CA HIS A 96 4.81 -4.98 1.53
C HIS A 96 4.36 -3.61 1.04
N ILE A 97 3.69 -2.81 1.88
CA ILE A 97 3.26 -1.45 1.53
C ILE A 97 4.46 -0.56 1.23
N SER A 98 5.45 -0.55 2.13
CA SER A 98 6.68 0.24 1.97
C SER A 98 7.37 -0.08 0.64
N ASN A 99 7.60 -1.37 0.37
CA ASN A 99 8.28 -1.81 -0.85
C ASN A 99 7.47 -1.48 -2.11
N HIS A 100 6.15 -1.65 -2.08
CA HIS A 100 5.29 -1.37 -3.22
C HIS A 100 5.28 0.12 -3.56
N LEU A 101 5.18 1.00 -2.56
CA LEU A 101 5.15 2.44 -2.80
C LEU A 101 6.50 2.98 -3.27
N ASP A 102 7.61 2.49 -2.72
CA ASP A 102 8.95 2.82 -3.21
C ASP A 102 9.13 2.38 -4.68
N PHE A 103 8.65 1.18 -5.03
CA PHE A 103 8.65 0.71 -6.42
C PHE A 103 7.81 1.60 -7.33
N SER A 104 6.57 1.92 -6.94
CA SER A 104 5.68 2.79 -7.73
C SER A 104 6.30 4.17 -7.96
N ALA A 105 6.85 4.81 -6.91
CA ALA A 105 7.50 6.11 -7.03
C ALA A 105 8.71 6.07 -7.99
N LYS A 106 9.55 5.03 -7.89
CA LYS A 106 10.69 4.83 -8.79
C LYS A 106 10.27 4.56 -10.24
N SER A 107 9.20 3.79 -10.45
CA SER A 107 8.69 3.52 -11.79
C SER A 107 8.17 4.78 -12.45
N HIS A 108 7.34 5.57 -11.76
CA HIS A 108 6.83 6.82 -12.31
C HIS A 108 7.94 7.83 -12.59
N ALA A 109 8.93 7.97 -11.70
CA ALA A 109 10.06 8.85 -11.96
C ALA A 109 10.88 8.41 -13.20
N LYS A 110 11.00 7.10 -13.44
CA LYS A 110 11.64 6.56 -14.64
C LYS A 110 10.82 6.85 -15.89
N ASP A 111 9.50 6.64 -15.84
CA ASP A 111 8.59 6.89 -16.96
C ASP A 111 8.58 8.39 -17.33
N ASP A 112 8.55 9.29 -16.33
CA ASP A 112 8.64 10.74 -16.52
C ASP A 112 9.96 11.13 -17.20
N ALA A 113 11.08 10.52 -16.79
CA ALA A 113 12.38 10.74 -17.43
C ALA A 113 12.38 10.24 -18.88
N GLU A 114 11.83 9.05 -19.15
CA GLU A 114 11.73 8.50 -20.50
C GLU A 114 10.87 9.38 -21.42
N ILE A 115 9.71 9.84 -20.95
CA ILE A 115 8.87 10.79 -21.68
C ILE A 115 9.65 12.07 -21.97
N ALA A 116 10.34 12.63 -20.97
CA ALA A 116 11.13 13.84 -21.16
C ALA A 116 12.25 13.69 -22.22
N TYR A 117 12.81 12.49 -22.38
CA TYR A 117 13.85 12.22 -23.39
C TYR A 117 13.32 11.85 -24.78
N THR A 118 12.16 11.20 -24.85
CA THR A 118 11.63 10.60 -26.08
C THR A 118 10.59 11.46 -26.80
N MET A 119 10.06 12.48 -26.13
CA MET A 119 9.02 13.35 -26.66
C MET A 119 9.44 14.08 -27.94
N ARG A 120 8.53 14.12 -28.92
CA ARG A 120 8.74 14.71 -30.25
C ARG A 120 7.58 15.62 -30.66
N ASP A 121 7.90 16.60 -31.52
CA ASP A 121 6.93 17.48 -32.16
C ASP A 121 6.15 16.77 -33.28
N VAL A 122 5.14 17.45 -33.83
CA VAL A 122 4.44 17.08 -35.07
C VAL A 122 5.39 16.88 -36.25
N ASP A 123 6.52 17.59 -36.25
CA ASP A 123 7.58 17.48 -37.27
C ASP A 123 8.59 16.36 -36.97
N GLY A 124 8.43 15.64 -35.85
CA GLY A 124 9.27 14.50 -35.46
C GLY A 124 10.58 14.88 -34.73
N ASP A 125 10.86 16.16 -34.53
CA ASP A 125 12.02 16.64 -33.77
C ASP A 125 11.83 16.49 -32.27
N ARG A 126 12.92 16.24 -31.52
CA ARG A 126 12.84 16.14 -30.05
C ARG A 126 12.39 17.47 -29.44
N MET A 127 11.44 17.39 -28.50
CA MET A 127 10.96 18.57 -27.78
C MET A 127 10.84 18.32 -26.27
N ALA A 128 10.97 19.40 -25.50
CA ALA A 128 10.72 19.36 -24.05
C ALA A 128 9.22 19.47 -23.76
N VAL A 129 8.76 18.79 -22.70
CA VAL A 129 7.36 18.82 -22.22
C VAL A 129 6.84 20.25 -22.02
N SER A 130 7.70 21.19 -21.59
CA SER A 130 7.32 22.61 -21.42
C SER A 130 6.90 23.31 -22.72
N LYS A 131 7.27 22.79 -23.89
CA LYS A 131 6.85 23.33 -25.20
C LYS A 131 5.43 22.91 -25.59
N ILE A 132 4.83 21.88 -24.96
CA ILE A 132 3.50 21.37 -25.31
C ILE A 132 2.42 22.45 -25.17
N ASN A 133 2.55 23.33 -24.18
CA ASN A 133 1.62 24.45 -23.94
C ASN A 133 1.51 25.41 -25.13
N LYS A 134 2.45 25.39 -26.08
CA LYS A 134 2.38 26.21 -27.29
C LYS A 134 1.34 25.72 -28.29
N TYR A 135 0.89 24.47 -28.18
CA TYR A 135 -0.03 23.82 -29.12
C TYR A 135 -1.49 23.76 -28.61
N PHE A 136 -1.74 24.03 -27.33
CA PHE A 136 -3.09 23.99 -26.72
C PHE A 136 -3.79 25.36 -26.69
N ARG A 137 -3.75 26.13 -27.79
CA ARG A 137 -4.49 27.40 -27.92
C ARG A 137 -5.98 27.19 -28.17
#